data_AF-A0AAI9DGW2-F1
#
_entry.id   AF-A0AAI9DGW2-F1
#
_cell.length_a   1.000
_cell.length_b   1.000
_cell.length_c   1.000
_cell.angle_alpha   90.00
_cell.angle_beta   90.00
_cell.angle_gamma   90.00
#
_symmetry.space_group_name_H-M   'P 1'
#
loop_
_entity.id
_entity.type
_entity.pdbx_description
1 polymer ?
#
loop_
_entity_poly.entity_id
_entity_poly.type
_entity_poly.pdbx_seq_one_letter_code
_entity_poly.pdbx_strand_id
1 'polypeptide(L)'
;MTPQESAALAHATYERAKESYERQKAWREKQAADTATRQATLQSLVNEINAKVGRDSAIRIEDIHSKDKAWMQQVQDKAKHDLQAAGDMAAAAKAAERLRKQLEEAERAATEAEWTEKELAKAQEAEARAQAEMEAAQKAAEEADARARAEEARKAEEARKAEEARRAEEARKAGEVRKAEEARKAEEAKQAAEAAKVEAARKALFASVGILNAPSYTPEMVRAANAALSGEGAMALGRAPGMIQFSGAGTLPFSPGVAGGEAGAIWRGVTELSRIATATPQGAVIAATIFSIFHIPSAGEGSDRVPGRDIDMLAAQASLYTAMKTEITPGMKTADLPVRGYISGDGNGRQSVNLVRTGTGGISPTVPVLNAVRDKATGLDRITVPAVGGAPARTILVNPVPVGPNATWHTGNDAPVPMTPVHTGTEVKQADSIVTTTLPAGDIPPLQDFIYWQPDATGTGVEPIYVMLSSPRDLPGKASGKGEKVGEGWLNIAGQELGAPIPSQIADKLRGREFANFGTFRKAIWTEVGKDPELIKQFKRNNQRNLLKGNSPFPIPSEQVGGRIRFELHHVKQIKYNGAVYDVDNIRVMTPKRHIEIHKEGK
;
A
#
# COMPACT_ATOMS: atom_id res chain seq x y z
N MET A 1 -100.17 -18.50 -72.96
CA MET A 1 -99.70 -17.10 -73.07
C MET A 1 -99.92 -16.64 -74.50
N THR A 2 -100.49 -15.46 -74.68
CA THR A 2 -100.55 -14.83 -76.00
C THR A 2 -99.11 -14.45 -76.45
N PRO A 3 -98.83 -14.32 -77.76
CA PRO A 3 -97.52 -13.88 -78.25
C PRO A 3 -97.04 -12.56 -77.62
N GLN A 4 -97.98 -11.68 -77.28
CA GLN A 4 -97.73 -10.43 -76.54
C GLN A 4 -97.23 -10.67 -75.11
N GLU A 5 -97.79 -11.65 -74.40
CA GLU A 5 -97.35 -12.00 -73.04
C GLU A 5 -95.96 -12.66 -73.04
N SER A 6 -95.64 -13.46 -74.07
CA SER A 6 -94.30 -14.06 -74.24
C SER A 6 -93.22 -13.03 -74.54
N ALA A 7 -93.51 -12.08 -75.44
CA ALA A 7 -92.62 -10.96 -75.73
C ALA A 7 -92.42 -10.05 -74.51
N ALA A 8 -93.48 -9.82 -73.71
CA ALA A 8 -93.39 -9.04 -72.48
C ALA A 8 -92.53 -9.73 -71.40
N LEU A 9 -92.62 -11.07 -71.28
CA LEU A 9 -91.81 -11.84 -70.34
C LEU A 9 -90.33 -11.89 -70.78
N ALA A 10 -90.07 -12.06 -72.08
CA ALA A 10 -88.71 -12.02 -72.64
C ALA A 10 -88.07 -10.63 -72.43
N HIS A 11 -88.82 -9.55 -72.67
CA HIS A 11 -88.36 -8.19 -72.42
C HIS A 11 -88.10 -7.93 -70.92
N ALA A 12 -88.97 -8.43 -70.03
CA ALA A 12 -88.77 -8.31 -68.58
C ALA A 12 -87.55 -9.11 -68.09
N THR A 13 -87.26 -10.24 -68.72
CA THR A 13 -86.09 -11.08 -68.41
C THR A 13 -84.80 -10.41 -68.88
N TYR A 14 -84.81 -9.81 -70.07
CA TYR A 14 -83.70 -9.01 -70.61
C TYR A 14 -83.38 -7.80 -69.73
N GLU A 15 -84.40 -7.03 -69.31
CA GLU A 15 -84.20 -5.87 -68.44
C GLU A 15 -83.64 -6.26 -67.06
N ARG A 16 -84.07 -7.39 -66.47
CA ARG A 16 -83.49 -7.91 -65.21
C ARG A 16 -82.03 -8.33 -65.37
N ALA A 17 -81.67 -8.95 -66.50
CA ALA A 17 -80.29 -9.32 -66.80
C ALA A 17 -79.39 -8.08 -66.95
N LYS A 18 -79.89 -7.04 -67.62
CA LYS A 18 -79.23 -5.75 -67.79
C LYS A 18 -79.02 -5.03 -66.45
N GLU A 19 -80.02 -5.00 -65.58
CA GLU A 19 -79.88 -4.44 -64.22
C GLU A 19 -78.90 -5.23 -63.34
N SER A 20 -78.81 -6.55 -63.54
CA SER A 20 -77.83 -7.39 -62.83
C SER A 20 -76.40 -7.10 -63.28
N TYR A 21 -76.20 -6.92 -64.59
CA TYR A 21 -74.92 -6.54 -65.18
C TYR A 21 -74.44 -5.16 -64.68
N GLU A 22 -75.31 -4.14 -64.69
CA GLU A 22 -74.95 -2.80 -64.20
C GLU A 22 -74.63 -2.79 -62.70
N ARG A 23 -75.34 -3.60 -61.88
CA ARG A 23 -74.99 -3.79 -60.46
C ARG A 23 -73.61 -4.43 -60.28
N GLN A 24 -73.27 -5.40 -61.13
CA GLN A 24 -71.98 -6.08 -61.09
C GLN A 24 -70.83 -5.17 -61.55
N LYS A 25 -71.08 -4.32 -62.56
CA LYS A 25 -70.15 -3.29 -63.02
C LYS A 25 -69.87 -2.25 -61.93
N ALA A 26 -70.92 -1.71 -61.29
CA ALA A 26 -70.79 -0.77 -60.19
C ALA A 26 -70.03 -1.38 -58.99
N TRP A 27 -70.24 -2.66 -58.70
CA TRP A 27 -69.49 -3.38 -57.67
C TRP A 27 -68.00 -3.51 -58.01
N ARG A 28 -67.65 -3.77 -59.27
CA ARG A 28 -66.23 -3.81 -59.73
C ARG A 28 -65.55 -2.46 -59.65
N GLU A 29 -66.24 -1.39 -60.05
CA GLU A 29 -65.72 -0.03 -59.94
C GLU A 29 -65.47 0.36 -58.47
N LYS A 30 -66.34 -0.07 -57.56
CA LYS A 30 -66.15 0.08 -56.11
C LYS A 30 -64.95 -0.70 -55.57
N GLN A 31 -64.74 -1.94 -56.02
CA GLN A 31 -63.58 -2.76 -55.64
C GLN A 31 -62.25 -2.19 -56.17
N ALA A 32 -62.26 -1.63 -57.38
CA ALA A 32 -61.09 -0.97 -57.95
C ALA A 32 -60.71 0.31 -57.16
N ALA A 33 -61.71 1.08 -56.72
CA ALA A 33 -61.50 2.25 -55.86
C ALA A 33 -60.95 1.88 -54.47
N ASP A 34 -61.44 0.80 -53.86
CA ASP A 34 -60.95 0.29 -52.57
C ASP A 34 -59.51 -0.24 -52.67
N THR A 35 -59.15 -0.88 -53.78
CA THR A 35 -57.80 -1.40 -54.02
C THR A 35 -56.79 -0.26 -54.19
N ALA A 36 -57.15 0.79 -54.95
CA ALA A 36 -56.34 1.99 -55.08
C ALA A 36 -56.14 2.72 -53.73
N THR A 37 -57.17 2.74 -52.89
CA THR A 37 -57.11 3.34 -51.54
C THR A 37 -56.19 2.53 -50.61
N ARG A 38 -56.23 1.19 -50.67
CA ARG A 38 -55.33 0.31 -49.89
C ARG A 38 -53.87 0.43 -50.32
N GLN A 39 -53.62 0.56 -51.63
CA GLN A 39 -52.28 0.73 -52.17
C GLN A 39 -51.68 2.10 -51.77
N ALA A 40 -52.48 3.17 -51.76
CA ALA A 40 -52.07 4.47 -51.24
C ALA A 40 -51.75 4.43 -49.73
N THR A 41 -52.52 3.66 -48.95
CA THR A 41 -52.30 3.49 -47.51
C THR A 41 -51.00 2.74 -47.21
N LEU A 42 -50.70 1.68 -47.96
CA LEU A 42 -49.43 0.94 -47.84
C LEU A 42 -48.22 1.80 -48.24
N GLN A 43 -48.36 2.62 -49.28
CA GLN A 43 -47.30 3.54 -49.71
C GLN A 43 -47.01 4.62 -48.65
N SER A 44 -48.05 5.13 -47.97
CA SER A 44 -47.92 6.06 -46.84
C SER A 44 -47.14 5.45 -45.67
N LEU A 45 -47.46 4.21 -45.30
CA LEU A 45 -46.78 3.47 -44.23
C LEU A 45 -45.29 3.23 -44.53
N VAL A 46 -44.95 2.87 -45.76
CA VAL A 46 -43.55 2.70 -46.19
C VAL A 46 -42.77 4.01 -46.10
N ASN A 47 -43.37 5.14 -46.48
CA ASN A 47 -42.76 6.46 -46.37
C ASN A 47 -42.55 6.88 -44.90
N GLU A 48 -43.48 6.53 -44.02
CA GLU A 48 -43.41 6.83 -42.58
C GLU A 48 -42.32 6.01 -41.87
N ILE A 49 -42.16 4.72 -42.25
CA ILE A 49 -41.07 3.84 -41.79
C ILE A 49 -39.71 4.41 -42.21
N ASN A 50 -39.56 4.81 -43.47
CA ASN A 50 -38.32 5.39 -43.98
C ASN A 50 -37.98 6.73 -43.29
N ALA A 51 -38.98 7.55 -42.94
CA ALA A 51 -38.80 8.82 -42.24
C ALA A 51 -38.45 8.69 -40.75
N LYS A 52 -38.76 7.54 -40.12
CA LYS A 52 -38.40 7.21 -38.73
C LYS A 52 -36.99 6.61 -38.64
N VAL A 53 -36.66 5.67 -39.53
CA VAL A 53 -35.32 5.04 -39.59
C VAL A 53 -34.24 6.06 -39.99
N GLY A 54 -34.57 7.09 -40.78
CA GLY A 54 -33.63 8.13 -41.18
C GLY A 54 -33.35 9.24 -40.17
N ARG A 55 -34.10 9.36 -39.06
CA ARG A 55 -33.96 10.47 -38.08
C ARG A 55 -33.16 10.15 -36.82
N ASP A 56 -32.97 8.88 -36.47
CA ASP A 56 -32.27 8.46 -35.24
C ASP A 56 -31.10 7.50 -35.52
N SER A 57 -30.05 8.02 -36.16
CA SER A 57 -28.77 7.31 -36.33
C SER A 57 -27.94 7.21 -35.04
N ALA A 58 -28.54 7.48 -33.87
CA ALA A 58 -27.88 7.46 -32.56
C ALA A 58 -28.59 6.56 -31.52
N ILE A 59 -29.29 5.51 -31.95
CA ILE A 59 -29.85 4.49 -31.04
C ILE A 59 -29.16 3.15 -31.31
N ARG A 60 -28.52 2.59 -30.27
CA ARG A 60 -27.81 1.30 -30.33
C ARG A 60 -28.81 0.18 -30.61
N ILE A 61 -28.38 -0.84 -31.37
CA ILE A 61 -29.17 -2.03 -31.76
C ILE A 61 -29.82 -2.75 -30.55
N GLU A 62 -29.28 -2.57 -29.35
CA GLU A 62 -29.79 -3.15 -28.10
C GLU A 62 -31.05 -2.45 -27.55
N ASP A 63 -31.33 -1.20 -27.94
CA ASP A 63 -32.53 -0.47 -27.53
C ASP A 63 -33.75 -0.70 -28.46
N ILE A 64 -33.52 -1.27 -29.65
CA ILE A 64 -34.60 -1.67 -30.60
C ILE A 64 -35.36 -2.91 -30.10
N HIS A 65 -34.77 -3.70 -29.21
CA HIS A 65 -35.35 -4.98 -28.78
C HIS A 65 -36.34 -4.92 -27.60
N SER A 66 -36.52 -3.78 -26.92
CA SER A 66 -37.46 -3.68 -25.78
C SER A 66 -38.72 -2.85 -26.05
N LYS A 67 -38.73 -2.04 -27.11
CA LYS A 67 -39.88 -1.31 -27.63
C LYS A 67 -39.84 -1.49 -29.15
N ASP A 68 -40.35 -2.54 -29.75
CA ASP A 68 -41.78 -2.67 -30.00
C ASP A 68 -42.05 -4.02 -30.71
N LYS A 69 -41.70 -5.14 -30.03
CA LYS A 69 -41.86 -6.50 -30.58
C LYS A 69 -43.32 -6.81 -30.91
N ALA A 70 -44.24 -6.20 -30.15
CA ALA A 70 -45.68 -6.27 -30.38
C ALA A 70 -46.10 -5.50 -31.65
N TRP A 71 -45.59 -4.28 -31.85
CA TRP A 71 -45.87 -3.49 -33.06
C TRP A 71 -45.35 -4.15 -34.34
N MET A 72 -44.11 -4.68 -34.31
CA MET A 72 -43.55 -5.40 -35.46
C MET A 72 -44.34 -6.68 -35.78
N GLN A 73 -44.80 -7.42 -34.76
CA GLN A 73 -45.65 -8.60 -34.96
C GLN A 73 -47.01 -8.22 -35.54
N GLN A 74 -47.62 -7.14 -35.06
CA GLN A 74 -48.92 -6.64 -35.53
C GLN A 74 -48.87 -6.18 -37.00
N VAL A 75 -47.75 -5.59 -37.44
CA VAL A 75 -47.52 -5.21 -38.85
C VAL A 75 -47.34 -6.45 -39.74
N GLN A 76 -46.61 -7.47 -39.29
CA GLN A 76 -46.44 -8.73 -40.02
C GLN A 76 -47.75 -9.52 -40.14
N ASP A 77 -48.54 -9.56 -39.08
CA ASP A 77 -49.83 -10.25 -39.07
C ASP A 77 -50.84 -9.57 -40.01
N LYS A 78 -50.85 -8.23 -40.07
CA LYS A 78 -51.70 -7.46 -40.99
C LYS A 78 -51.31 -7.66 -42.46
N ALA A 79 -50.01 -7.66 -42.78
CA ALA A 79 -49.54 -7.89 -44.14
C ALA A 79 -49.87 -9.31 -44.65
N LYS A 80 -49.83 -10.31 -43.75
CA LYS A 80 -50.19 -11.70 -44.07
C LYS A 80 -51.68 -11.86 -44.36
N HIS A 81 -52.55 -11.17 -43.61
CA HIS A 81 -53.99 -11.14 -43.82
C HIS A 81 -54.38 -10.47 -45.15
N ASP A 82 -53.77 -9.33 -45.47
CA ASP A 82 -54.07 -8.58 -46.70
C ASP A 82 -53.63 -9.35 -47.97
N LEU A 83 -52.57 -10.16 -47.88
CA LEU A 83 -52.11 -11.04 -48.98
C LEU A 83 -53.04 -12.25 -49.21
N GLN A 84 -53.62 -12.79 -48.13
CA GLN A 84 -54.60 -13.88 -48.19
C GLN A 84 -55.90 -13.41 -48.85
N ALA A 85 -56.40 -12.23 -48.44
CA ALA A 85 -57.59 -11.61 -49.04
C ALA A 85 -57.43 -11.32 -50.55
N ALA A 86 -56.22 -10.95 -51.00
CA ALA A 86 -55.94 -10.75 -52.43
C ALA A 86 -55.96 -12.06 -53.24
N GLY A 87 -55.52 -13.17 -52.64
CA GLY A 87 -55.58 -14.50 -53.24
C GLY A 87 -57.02 -15.00 -53.45
N ASP A 88 -57.89 -14.76 -52.47
CA ASP A 88 -59.31 -15.13 -52.54
C ASP A 88 -60.09 -14.29 -53.57
N MET A 89 -59.72 -13.01 -53.73
CA MET A 89 -60.30 -12.14 -54.77
C MET A 89 -59.89 -12.54 -56.19
N ALA A 90 -58.66 -13.01 -56.39
CA ALA A 90 -58.21 -13.54 -57.69
C ALA A 90 -58.95 -14.83 -58.08
N ALA A 91 -59.35 -15.66 -57.11
CA ALA A 91 -60.19 -16.82 -57.32
C ALA A 91 -61.63 -16.43 -57.71
N ALA A 92 -62.19 -15.40 -57.06
CA ALA A 92 -63.51 -14.86 -57.40
C ALA A 92 -63.57 -14.23 -58.81
N ALA A 93 -62.50 -13.55 -59.24
CA ALA A 93 -62.41 -12.99 -60.59
C ALA A 93 -62.41 -14.09 -61.68
N LYS A 94 -61.69 -15.20 -61.46
CA LYS A 94 -61.71 -16.38 -62.36
C LYS A 94 -63.08 -17.07 -62.40
N ALA A 95 -63.81 -17.10 -61.28
CA ALA A 95 -65.17 -17.63 -61.23
C ALA A 95 -66.16 -16.76 -62.04
N ALA A 96 -66.03 -15.44 -61.97
CA ALA A 96 -66.85 -14.52 -62.76
C ALA A 96 -66.57 -14.61 -64.27
N GLU A 97 -65.32 -14.88 -64.67
CA GLU A 97 -64.94 -15.09 -66.08
C GLU A 97 -65.50 -16.41 -66.66
N ARG A 98 -65.59 -17.47 -65.84
CA ARG A 98 -66.28 -18.72 -66.22
C ARG A 98 -67.77 -18.50 -66.45
N LEU A 99 -68.42 -17.72 -65.60
CA LEU A 99 -69.83 -17.35 -65.72
C LEU A 99 -70.10 -16.55 -67.00
N ARG A 100 -69.18 -15.65 -67.37
CA ARG A 100 -69.26 -14.90 -68.64
C ARG A 100 -69.19 -15.83 -69.86
N LYS A 101 -68.27 -16.80 -69.88
CA LYS A 101 -68.19 -17.78 -70.98
C LYS A 101 -69.44 -18.65 -71.09
N GLN A 102 -70.02 -19.05 -69.96
CA GLN A 102 -71.28 -19.80 -69.94
C GLN A 102 -72.46 -18.98 -70.46
N LEU A 103 -72.50 -17.67 -70.18
CA LEU A 103 -73.50 -16.75 -70.73
C LEU A 103 -73.33 -16.51 -72.24
N GLU A 104 -72.11 -16.31 -72.73
CA GLU A 104 -71.82 -16.18 -74.17
C GLU A 104 -72.13 -17.49 -74.95
N GLU A 105 -71.92 -18.67 -74.35
CA GLU A 105 -72.32 -19.97 -74.91
C GLU A 105 -73.85 -20.16 -74.93
N ALA A 106 -74.55 -19.72 -73.88
CA ALA A 106 -76.02 -19.76 -73.82
C ALA A 106 -76.66 -18.80 -74.84
N GLU A 107 -76.05 -17.64 -75.08
CA GLU A 107 -76.50 -16.65 -76.06
C GLU A 107 -76.27 -17.12 -77.51
N ARG A 108 -75.15 -17.82 -77.78
CA ARG A 108 -74.92 -18.54 -79.06
C ARG A 108 -75.89 -19.70 -79.27
N ALA A 109 -76.23 -20.45 -78.23
CA ALA A 109 -77.22 -21.53 -78.30
C ALA A 109 -78.65 -21.03 -78.50
N ALA A 110 -78.97 -19.80 -78.06
CA ALA A 110 -80.26 -19.15 -78.25
C ALA A 110 -80.43 -18.53 -79.66
N THR A 111 -79.36 -18.36 -80.44
CA THR A 111 -79.40 -17.74 -81.78
C THR A 111 -79.54 -18.75 -82.93
N GLU A 112 -79.52 -20.07 -82.70
CA GLU A 112 -79.56 -21.09 -83.77
C GLU A 112 -80.69 -22.13 -83.73
N ALA A 113 -81.62 -22.15 -82.76
CA ALA A 113 -82.81 -23.01 -82.84
C ALA A 113 -83.94 -22.55 -81.92
N GLU A 114 -85.18 -22.62 -82.39
CA GLU A 114 -86.41 -22.35 -81.63
C GLU A 114 -86.56 -23.36 -80.47
N TRP A 115 -86.50 -22.88 -79.21
CA TRP A 115 -86.44 -23.73 -78.01
C TRP A 115 -87.74 -24.47 -77.69
N THR A 116 -87.62 -25.73 -77.26
CA THR A 116 -88.75 -26.55 -76.77
C THR A 116 -88.80 -26.62 -75.23
N GLU A 117 -89.98 -26.94 -74.68
CA GLU A 117 -90.33 -26.93 -73.24
C GLU A 117 -89.36 -27.67 -72.31
N LYS A 118 -88.61 -28.65 -72.84
CA LYS A 118 -87.63 -29.46 -72.11
C LYS A 118 -86.33 -28.72 -71.78
N GLU A 119 -86.00 -27.69 -72.55
CA GLU A 119 -84.79 -26.90 -72.39
C GLU A 119 -85.00 -25.76 -71.37
N LEU A 120 -86.25 -25.25 -71.28
CA LEU A 120 -86.67 -24.29 -70.24
C LEU A 120 -86.51 -24.88 -68.82
N ALA A 121 -86.79 -26.18 -68.64
CA ALA A 121 -86.64 -26.88 -67.36
C ALA A 121 -85.17 -27.01 -66.91
N LYS A 122 -84.23 -27.16 -67.85
CA LYS A 122 -82.79 -27.22 -67.54
C LYS A 122 -82.23 -25.86 -67.14
N ALA A 123 -82.72 -24.78 -67.73
CA ALA A 123 -82.34 -23.43 -67.35
C ALA A 123 -82.80 -23.08 -65.92
N GLN A 124 -84.02 -23.51 -65.55
CA GLN A 124 -84.54 -23.33 -64.18
C GLN A 124 -83.77 -24.15 -63.13
N GLU A 125 -83.32 -25.37 -63.47
CA GLU A 125 -82.51 -26.18 -62.56
C GLU A 125 -81.10 -25.58 -62.36
N ALA A 126 -80.52 -24.97 -63.40
CA ALA A 126 -79.24 -24.27 -63.30
C ALA A 126 -79.33 -23.01 -62.44
N GLU A 127 -80.43 -22.25 -62.55
CA GLU A 127 -80.70 -21.07 -61.73
C GLU A 127 -80.89 -21.42 -60.24
N ALA A 128 -81.64 -22.51 -59.96
CA ALA A 128 -81.84 -22.99 -58.59
C ALA A 128 -80.52 -23.46 -57.93
N ARG A 129 -79.61 -24.09 -58.69
CA ARG A 129 -78.28 -24.47 -58.17
C ARG A 129 -77.41 -23.26 -57.88
N ALA A 130 -77.46 -22.22 -58.72
CA ALA A 130 -76.71 -20.99 -58.50
C ALA A 130 -77.21 -20.23 -57.25
N GLN A 131 -78.52 -20.22 -56.99
CA GLN A 131 -79.08 -19.65 -55.75
C GLN A 131 -78.67 -20.43 -54.50
N ALA A 132 -78.68 -21.76 -54.55
CA ALA A 132 -78.28 -22.60 -53.42
C ALA A 132 -76.78 -22.42 -53.05
N GLU A 133 -75.90 -22.27 -54.04
CA GLU A 133 -74.48 -22.00 -53.80
C GLU A 133 -74.24 -20.61 -53.18
N MET A 134 -75.03 -19.60 -53.54
CA MET A 134 -74.93 -18.26 -52.96
C MET A 134 -75.40 -18.20 -51.50
N GLU A 135 -76.48 -18.91 -51.14
CA GLU A 135 -76.92 -19.02 -49.74
C GLU A 135 -75.92 -19.81 -48.87
N ALA A 136 -75.32 -20.87 -49.44
CA ALA A 136 -74.28 -21.63 -48.74
C ALA A 136 -73.03 -20.77 -48.48
N ALA A 137 -72.65 -19.92 -49.42
CA ALA A 137 -71.53 -18.99 -49.27
C ALA A 137 -71.80 -17.90 -48.21
N GLN A 138 -73.05 -17.41 -48.09
CA GLN A 138 -73.43 -16.44 -47.05
C GLN A 138 -73.37 -17.04 -45.64
N LYS A 139 -73.89 -18.26 -45.44
CA LYS A 139 -73.81 -18.94 -44.14
C LYS A 139 -72.39 -19.25 -43.70
N ALA A 140 -71.51 -19.64 -44.63
CA ALA A 140 -70.11 -19.89 -44.33
C ALA A 140 -69.36 -18.60 -43.89
N ALA A 141 -69.74 -17.43 -44.42
CA ALA A 141 -69.16 -16.15 -44.02
C ALA A 141 -69.58 -15.73 -42.60
N GLU A 142 -70.84 -15.96 -42.21
CA GLU A 142 -71.34 -15.66 -40.86
C GLU A 142 -70.70 -16.55 -39.78
N GLU A 143 -70.48 -17.84 -40.07
CA GLU A 143 -69.81 -18.75 -39.14
C GLU A 143 -68.31 -18.43 -38.93
N ALA A 144 -67.64 -17.90 -39.95
CA ALA A 144 -66.24 -17.45 -39.85
C ALA A 144 -66.10 -16.22 -38.93
N ASP A 145 -67.04 -15.28 -39.03
CA ASP A 145 -67.08 -14.06 -38.21
C ASP A 145 -67.34 -14.37 -36.72
N ALA A 146 -68.17 -15.38 -36.44
CA ALA A 146 -68.44 -15.83 -35.07
C ALA A 146 -67.21 -16.52 -34.42
N ARG A 147 -66.42 -17.27 -35.19
CA ARG A 147 -65.20 -17.94 -34.69
C ARG A 147 -64.07 -16.96 -34.39
N ALA A 148 -63.92 -15.89 -35.16
CA ALA A 148 -62.90 -14.85 -34.93
C ALA A 148 -63.12 -14.13 -33.59
N ARG A 149 -64.38 -13.79 -33.25
CA ARG A 149 -64.74 -13.12 -31.98
C ARG A 149 -64.49 -14.00 -30.75
N ALA A 150 -64.66 -15.32 -30.87
CA ALA A 150 -64.41 -16.26 -29.78
C ALA A 150 -62.90 -16.43 -29.47
N GLU A 151 -62.03 -16.36 -30.48
CA GLU A 151 -60.58 -16.49 -30.30
C GLU A 151 -59.95 -15.22 -29.68
N GLU A 152 -60.48 -14.05 -30.04
CA GLU A 152 -60.08 -12.76 -29.46
C GLU A 152 -60.36 -12.67 -27.95
N ALA A 153 -61.54 -13.17 -27.52
CA ALA A 153 -61.92 -13.21 -26.11
C ALA A 153 -61.00 -14.13 -25.26
N ARG A 154 -60.52 -15.25 -25.82
CA ARG A 154 -59.62 -16.17 -25.11
C ARG A 154 -58.22 -15.59 -24.89
N LYS A 155 -57.68 -14.86 -25.88
CA LYS A 155 -56.36 -14.22 -25.78
C LYS A 155 -56.36 -13.06 -24.76
N ALA A 156 -57.49 -12.37 -24.59
CA ALA A 156 -57.64 -11.29 -23.60
C ALA A 156 -57.62 -11.81 -22.14
N GLU A 157 -58.20 -12.99 -21.87
CA GLU A 157 -58.19 -13.57 -20.52
C GLU A 157 -56.82 -14.14 -20.13
N GLU A 158 -56.12 -14.75 -21.08
CA GLU A 158 -54.78 -15.30 -20.87
C GLU A 158 -53.74 -14.19 -20.58
N ALA A 159 -53.85 -13.06 -21.27
CA ALA A 159 -53.02 -11.88 -21.01
C ALA A 159 -53.20 -11.30 -19.60
N ARG A 160 -54.42 -11.33 -19.04
CA ARG A 160 -54.70 -10.80 -17.68
C ARG A 160 -54.06 -11.66 -16.58
N LYS A 161 -54.08 -12.99 -16.72
CA LYS A 161 -53.46 -13.91 -15.75
C LYS A 161 -51.93 -13.84 -15.78
N ALA A 162 -51.32 -13.60 -16.95
CA ALA A 162 -49.88 -13.41 -17.09
C ALA A 162 -49.38 -12.09 -16.44
N GLU A 163 -50.15 -11.00 -16.55
CA GLU A 163 -49.84 -9.69 -15.94
C GLU A 163 -49.88 -9.76 -14.40
N GLU A 164 -50.84 -10.48 -13.82
CA GLU A 164 -50.98 -10.65 -12.37
C GLU A 164 -49.83 -11.49 -11.78
N ALA A 165 -49.44 -12.57 -12.45
CA ALA A 165 -48.28 -13.39 -12.06
C ALA A 165 -46.97 -12.60 -12.11
N ARG A 166 -46.78 -11.74 -13.13
CA ARG A 166 -45.59 -10.88 -13.25
C ARG A 166 -45.48 -9.89 -12.08
N ARG A 167 -46.59 -9.27 -11.67
CA ARG A 167 -46.61 -8.33 -10.52
C ARG A 167 -46.31 -9.02 -9.19
N ALA A 168 -46.79 -10.25 -8.99
CA ALA A 168 -46.50 -11.03 -7.80
C ALA A 168 -45.00 -11.41 -7.71
N GLU A 169 -44.38 -11.78 -8.84
CA GLU A 169 -42.95 -12.09 -8.89
C GLU A 169 -42.06 -10.85 -8.72
N GLU A 170 -42.47 -9.72 -9.30
CA GLU A 170 -41.78 -8.44 -9.17
C GLU A 170 -41.81 -7.92 -7.71
N ALA A 171 -42.94 -8.09 -7.01
CA ALA A 171 -43.05 -7.79 -5.59
C ALA A 171 -42.17 -8.68 -4.69
N ARG A 172 -42.04 -9.98 -5.02
CA ARG A 172 -41.16 -10.91 -4.28
C ARG A 172 -39.68 -10.54 -4.46
N LYS A 173 -39.24 -10.26 -5.69
CA LYS A 173 -37.86 -9.82 -5.98
C LYS A 173 -37.55 -8.48 -5.31
N ALA A 174 -38.49 -7.54 -5.29
CA ALA A 174 -38.33 -6.27 -4.57
C ALA A 174 -38.19 -6.47 -3.04
N GLY A 175 -38.91 -7.43 -2.45
CA GLY A 175 -38.78 -7.78 -1.03
C GLY A 175 -37.46 -8.45 -0.68
N GLU A 176 -36.92 -9.30 -1.56
CA GLU A 176 -35.61 -9.94 -1.40
C GLU A 176 -34.46 -8.93 -1.53
N VAL A 177 -34.53 -8.00 -2.49
CA VAL A 177 -33.53 -6.93 -2.65
C VAL A 177 -33.49 -6.02 -1.42
N ARG A 178 -34.63 -5.64 -0.84
CA ARG A 178 -34.67 -4.82 0.39
C ARG A 178 -34.05 -5.53 1.59
N LYS A 179 -34.34 -6.82 1.79
CA LYS A 179 -33.74 -7.62 2.86
C LYS A 179 -32.23 -7.79 2.67
N ALA A 180 -31.77 -7.97 1.42
CA ALA A 180 -30.34 -8.03 1.11
C ALA A 180 -29.63 -6.67 1.34
N GLU A 181 -30.29 -5.56 1.01
CA GLU A 181 -29.74 -4.21 1.24
C GLU A 181 -29.70 -3.86 2.73
N GLU A 182 -30.73 -4.20 3.50
CA GLU A 182 -30.76 -4.04 4.97
C GLU A 182 -29.70 -4.90 5.64
N ALA A 183 -29.52 -6.17 5.21
CA ALA A 183 -28.45 -7.03 5.70
C ALA A 183 -27.07 -6.46 5.39
N ARG A 184 -26.85 -5.90 4.19
CA ARG A 184 -25.60 -5.22 3.81
C ARG A 184 -25.35 -3.99 4.68
N LYS A 185 -26.36 -3.14 4.92
CA LYS A 185 -26.23 -1.96 5.78
C LYS A 185 -25.97 -2.34 7.24
N ALA A 186 -26.59 -3.42 7.73
CA ALA A 186 -26.34 -3.94 9.07
C ALA A 186 -24.92 -4.50 9.21
N GLU A 187 -24.42 -5.19 8.19
CA GLU A 187 -23.04 -5.70 8.14
C GLU A 187 -22.02 -4.56 8.02
N GLU A 188 -22.28 -3.57 7.18
CA GLU A 188 -21.46 -2.35 7.06
C GLU A 188 -21.43 -1.57 8.37
N ALA A 189 -22.56 -1.46 9.08
CA ALA A 189 -22.62 -0.84 10.40
C ALA A 189 -21.85 -1.63 11.46
N LYS A 190 -21.85 -2.97 11.41
CA LYS A 190 -21.03 -3.81 12.29
C LYS A 190 -19.54 -3.63 12.00
N GLN A 191 -19.14 -3.63 10.74
CA GLN A 191 -17.75 -3.41 10.33
C GLN A 191 -17.28 -2.01 10.71
N ALA A 192 -18.12 -0.97 10.54
CA ALA A 192 -17.81 0.38 11.00
C ALA A 192 -17.70 0.47 12.53
N ALA A 193 -18.59 -0.20 13.27
CA ALA A 193 -18.52 -0.25 14.73
C ALA A 193 -17.29 -1.01 15.23
N GLU A 194 -16.88 -2.08 14.56
CA GLU A 194 -15.67 -2.83 14.87
C GLU A 194 -14.41 -2.03 14.53
N ALA A 195 -14.37 -1.37 13.36
CA ALA A 195 -13.30 -0.46 12.99
C ALA A 195 -13.16 0.70 14.00
N ALA A 196 -14.27 1.27 14.46
CA ALA A 196 -14.26 2.32 15.49
C ALA A 196 -13.71 1.81 16.83
N LYS A 197 -14.02 0.56 17.23
CA LYS A 197 -13.46 -0.08 18.42
C LYS A 197 -11.95 -0.29 18.29
N VAL A 198 -11.49 -0.78 17.13
CA VAL A 198 -10.06 -0.96 16.85
C VAL A 198 -9.34 0.38 16.85
N GLU A 199 -9.92 1.42 16.25
CA GLU A 199 -9.34 2.76 16.24
C GLU A 199 -9.29 3.39 17.64
N ALA A 200 -10.34 3.21 18.45
CA ALA A 200 -10.35 3.66 19.84
C ALA A 200 -9.30 2.94 20.69
N ALA A 201 -9.18 1.62 20.54
CA ALA A 201 -8.16 0.81 21.20
C ALA A 201 -6.74 1.24 20.79
N ARG A 202 -6.51 1.44 19.49
CA ARG A 202 -5.25 1.97 18.94
C ARG A 202 -4.92 3.34 19.54
N LYS A 203 -5.87 4.28 19.56
CA LYS A 203 -5.68 5.63 20.14
C LYS A 203 -5.35 5.57 21.63
N ALA A 204 -6.06 4.73 22.39
CA ALA A 204 -5.81 4.54 23.81
C ALA A 204 -4.42 3.92 24.06
N LEU A 205 -4.05 2.90 23.29
CA LEU A 205 -2.73 2.28 23.34
C LEU A 205 -1.63 3.30 23.03
N PHE A 206 -1.76 4.07 21.96
CA PHE A 206 -0.79 5.09 21.57
C PHE A 206 -0.65 6.17 22.64
N ALA A 207 -1.77 6.65 23.19
CA ALA A 207 -1.76 7.61 24.28
C ALA A 207 -1.04 7.08 25.53
N SER A 208 -1.21 5.79 25.86
CA SER A 208 -0.56 5.17 27.03
C SER A 208 0.96 5.15 26.95
N VAL A 209 1.53 5.17 25.74
CA VAL A 209 2.98 5.18 25.49
C VAL A 209 3.48 6.48 24.84
N GLY A 210 2.66 7.53 24.83
CA GLY A 210 3.05 8.85 24.32
C GLY A 210 3.28 8.92 22.81
N ILE A 211 2.73 7.99 22.02
CA ILE A 211 2.79 8.04 20.56
C ILE A 211 1.73 9.01 20.04
N LEU A 212 2.18 9.98 19.25
CA LEU A 212 1.31 10.91 18.53
C LEU A 212 1.27 10.55 17.03
N ASN A 213 0.11 10.67 16.39
CA ASN A 213 0.00 10.51 14.94
C ASN A 213 0.80 11.61 14.22
N ALA A 214 1.27 11.32 13.00
CA ALA A 214 1.88 12.33 12.14
C ALA A 214 0.88 13.47 11.91
N PRO A 215 1.31 14.74 12.03
CA PRO A 215 0.45 15.87 11.73
C PRO A 215 0.25 16.01 10.21
N SER A 216 -0.74 16.78 9.80
CA SER A 216 -0.75 17.34 8.45
C SER A 216 0.36 18.39 8.36
N TYR A 217 1.20 18.29 7.34
CA TYR A 217 2.37 19.17 7.18
C TYR A 217 2.06 20.32 6.22
N THR A 218 2.34 21.55 6.67
CA THR A 218 2.39 22.72 5.77
C THR A 218 3.76 22.79 5.08
N PRO A 219 3.89 23.47 3.93
CA PRO A 219 5.19 23.68 3.28
C PRO A 219 6.26 24.27 4.23
N GLU A 220 5.87 25.18 5.12
CA GLU A 220 6.76 25.81 6.11
C GLU A 220 7.23 24.79 7.16
N MET A 221 6.32 23.94 7.65
CA MET A 221 6.66 22.86 8.58
C MET A 221 7.64 21.88 7.94
N VAL A 222 7.42 21.49 6.69
CA VAL A 222 8.32 20.59 5.95
C VAL A 222 9.71 21.22 5.81
N ARG A 223 9.78 22.50 5.45
CA ARG A 223 11.06 23.22 5.34
C ARG A 223 11.80 23.24 6.68
N ALA A 224 11.11 23.54 7.77
CA ALA A 224 11.69 23.56 9.11
C ALA A 224 12.13 22.16 9.57
N ALA A 225 11.31 21.14 9.30
CA ALA A 225 11.62 19.75 9.62
C ALA A 225 12.85 19.25 8.85
N ASN A 226 12.90 19.47 7.54
CA ASN A 226 14.03 19.06 6.72
C ASN A 226 15.33 19.77 7.15
N ALA A 227 15.25 21.05 7.51
CA ALA A 227 16.40 21.79 8.05
C ALA A 227 16.87 21.23 9.41
N ALA A 228 15.95 20.79 10.27
CA ALA A 228 16.29 20.16 11.54
C ALA A 228 16.91 18.76 11.34
N LEU A 229 16.37 17.98 10.41
CA LEU A 229 16.85 16.62 10.08
C LEU A 229 18.21 16.63 9.37
N SER A 230 18.55 17.69 8.64
CA SER A 230 19.83 17.85 7.95
C SER A 230 20.86 18.65 8.75
N GLY A 231 20.52 19.07 9.98
CA GLY A 231 21.44 19.78 10.86
C GLY A 231 22.70 18.97 11.16
N GLU A 232 23.85 19.64 11.24
CA GLU A 232 25.11 18.99 11.58
C GLU A 232 25.02 18.31 12.96
N GLY A 233 25.36 17.02 13.03
CA GLY A 233 25.24 16.22 14.25
C GLY A 233 23.80 15.85 14.66
N ALA A 234 22.80 16.10 13.79
CA ALA A 234 21.43 15.66 14.05
C ALA A 234 21.34 14.12 14.05
N MET A 235 20.75 13.57 15.13
CA MET A 235 20.39 12.16 15.20
C MET A 235 18.89 12.04 14.92
N ALA A 236 18.54 11.33 13.84
CA ALA A 236 17.17 11.18 13.40
C ALA A 236 16.76 9.70 13.32
N LEU A 237 15.52 9.40 13.69
CA LEU A 237 14.85 8.12 13.51
C LEU A 237 13.64 8.31 12.60
N GLY A 238 13.41 7.36 11.69
CA GLY A 238 12.11 7.19 11.05
C GLY A 238 11.22 6.24 11.87
N ARG A 239 9.91 6.30 11.67
CA ARG A 239 9.01 5.24 12.14
C ARG A 239 8.98 4.11 11.13
N ALA A 240 9.92 3.18 11.28
CA ALA A 240 10.18 2.09 10.35
C ALA A 240 9.99 0.73 11.08
N PRO A 241 8.78 0.15 11.05
CA PRO A 241 8.53 -1.08 11.78
C PRO A 241 9.36 -2.26 11.28
N GLY A 242 9.92 -3.05 12.19
CA GLY A 242 10.75 -4.20 11.80
C GLY A 242 12.16 -3.86 11.28
N MET A 243 12.55 -2.58 11.24
CA MET A 243 13.81 -2.16 10.64
C MET A 243 14.86 -1.81 11.70
N ILE A 244 16.13 -2.10 11.38
CA ILE A 244 17.28 -1.57 12.11
C ILE A 244 17.66 -0.23 11.48
N GLN A 245 17.93 0.79 12.29
CA GLN A 245 18.24 2.15 11.84
C GLN A 245 19.55 2.66 12.47
N PHE A 246 20.24 3.54 11.74
CA PHE A 246 21.49 4.17 12.17
C PHE A 246 21.43 5.69 11.93
N SER A 247 22.27 6.49 12.60
CA SER A 247 22.25 7.97 12.46
C SER A 247 23.29 8.60 11.53
N GLY A 248 24.09 7.83 10.78
CA GLY A 248 24.97 8.40 9.76
C GLY A 248 24.18 8.73 8.50
N ALA A 249 24.11 10.01 8.07
CA ALA A 249 23.46 10.50 6.84
C ALA A 249 22.08 9.92 6.46
N GLY A 250 21.38 9.24 7.38
CA GLY A 250 20.03 8.73 7.17
C GLY A 250 19.71 7.34 7.68
N THR A 251 18.43 6.97 7.57
CA THR A 251 17.97 5.59 7.80
C THR A 251 18.60 4.69 6.72
N LEU A 252 19.23 3.57 7.11
CA LEU A 252 19.50 2.46 6.20
C LEU A 252 18.27 1.55 6.22
N PRO A 253 17.33 1.65 5.25
CA PRO A 253 16.37 0.58 5.05
C PRO A 253 17.17 -0.61 4.50
N PHE A 254 17.58 -1.52 5.37
CA PHE A 254 18.18 -2.75 4.89
C PHE A 254 17.22 -3.45 3.92
N SER A 255 17.74 -3.96 2.81
CA SER A 255 16.97 -4.94 2.04
C SER A 255 16.66 -6.13 2.95
N PRO A 256 15.52 -6.82 2.80
CA PRO A 256 15.09 -7.88 3.73
C PRO A 256 16.14 -8.98 4.00
N GLY A 257 17.03 -9.24 3.04
CA GLY A 257 18.12 -10.22 3.19
C GLY A 257 19.30 -9.74 4.05
N VAL A 258 19.62 -8.44 4.01
CA VAL A 258 20.68 -7.87 4.85
C VAL A 258 20.14 -7.70 6.27
N ALA A 259 18.95 -7.11 6.43
CA ALA A 259 18.29 -6.86 7.72
C ALA A 259 18.21 -8.09 8.65
N GLY A 260 17.94 -9.26 8.05
CA GLY A 260 17.90 -10.55 8.77
C GLY A 260 19.29 -11.00 9.26
N GLY A 261 20.35 -10.67 8.53
CA GLY A 261 21.74 -10.88 8.92
C GLY A 261 22.12 -10.06 10.15
N GLU A 262 21.83 -8.75 10.16
CA GLU A 262 22.15 -7.91 11.32
C GLU A 262 21.28 -8.24 12.54
N ALA A 263 19.95 -8.40 12.34
CA ALA A 263 19.07 -8.83 13.42
C ALA A 263 19.53 -10.19 13.99
N GLY A 264 19.97 -11.10 13.12
CA GLY A 264 20.52 -12.39 13.49
C GLY A 264 21.81 -12.29 14.31
N ALA A 265 22.74 -11.39 13.98
CA ALA A 265 23.97 -11.25 14.78
C ALA A 265 23.76 -10.49 16.09
N ILE A 266 22.81 -9.53 16.17
CA ILE A 266 22.34 -8.98 17.45
C ILE A 266 21.80 -10.12 18.30
N TRP A 267 20.84 -10.88 17.78
CA TRP A 267 20.18 -11.96 18.52
C TRP A 267 21.17 -13.04 18.98
N ARG A 268 22.11 -13.46 18.13
CA ARG A 268 23.17 -14.41 18.49
C ARG A 268 24.08 -13.85 19.58
N GLY A 269 24.53 -12.60 19.45
CA GLY A 269 25.41 -11.96 20.43
C GLY A 269 24.74 -11.78 21.80
N VAL A 270 23.47 -11.35 21.79
CA VAL A 270 22.64 -11.25 23.00
C VAL A 270 22.45 -12.63 23.65
N THR A 271 22.09 -13.63 22.85
CA THR A 271 21.85 -14.99 23.34
C THR A 271 23.12 -15.56 23.98
N GLU A 272 24.26 -15.43 23.31
CA GLU A 272 25.55 -15.93 23.78
C GLU A 272 25.95 -15.25 25.11
N LEU A 273 25.99 -13.92 25.14
CA LEU A 273 26.34 -13.17 26.35
C LEU A 273 25.40 -13.46 27.52
N SER A 274 24.10 -13.65 27.25
CA SER A 274 23.10 -13.92 28.29
C SER A 274 23.24 -15.31 28.93
N ARG A 275 23.94 -16.25 28.29
CA ARG A 275 24.10 -17.65 28.75
C ARG A 275 25.36 -17.88 29.57
N ILE A 276 26.35 -17.01 29.46
CA ILE A 276 27.62 -17.17 30.20
C ILE A 276 27.30 -17.24 31.72
N ALA A 277 28.06 -17.99 32.51
CA ALA A 277 27.84 -18.03 33.97
C ALA A 277 28.15 -16.68 34.63
N THR A 278 27.52 -16.36 35.77
CA THR A 278 27.76 -15.11 36.55
C THR A 278 29.11 -15.06 37.25
N ALA A 279 29.88 -16.16 37.22
CA ALA A 279 31.22 -16.24 37.79
C ALA A 279 32.25 -15.54 36.89
N THR A 280 32.16 -14.21 36.80
CA THR A 280 33.22 -13.37 36.22
C THR A 280 34.10 -12.83 37.35
N PRO A 281 35.43 -12.68 37.14
CA PRO A 281 36.29 -12.00 38.10
C PRO A 281 35.71 -10.65 38.52
N GLN A 282 35.80 -10.31 39.81
CA GLN A 282 35.29 -9.05 40.35
C GLN A 282 35.86 -7.87 39.54
N GLY A 283 34.99 -6.97 39.05
CA GLY A 283 35.40 -5.84 38.20
C GLY A 283 35.57 -6.13 36.70
N ALA A 284 35.33 -7.37 36.24
CA ALA A 284 35.33 -7.70 34.81
C ALA A 284 33.92 -7.69 34.20
N VAL A 285 33.82 -7.29 32.93
CA VAL A 285 32.62 -7.30 32.09
C VAL A 285 32.91 -8.13 30.84
N ILE A 286 31.94 -8.92 30.41
CA ILE A 286 32.04 -9.64 29.13
C ILE A 286 31.35 -8.81 28.06
N ALA A 287 32.11 -8.50 27.01
CA ALA A 287 31.63 -7.79 25.84
C ALA A 287 31.75 -8.66 24.59
N ALA A 288 30.91 -8.42 23.59
CA ALA A 288 31.03 -9.01 22.27
C ALA A 288 30.87 -7.93 21.20
N THR A 289 31.77 -7.92 20.22
CA THR A 289 31.60 -7.08 19.03
C THR A 289 30.81 -7.87 18.00
N ILE A 290 29.65 -7.32 17.57
CA ILE A 290 28.71 -8.02 16.68
C ILE A 290 28.82 -7.59 15.21
N PHE A 291 29.16 -6.31 14.97
CA PHE A 291 29.45 -5.78 13.63
C PHE A 291 30.60 -4.80 13.70
N SER A 292 31.33 -4.72 12.59
CA SER A 292 32.26 -3.64 12.33
C SER A 292 31.81 -2.89 11.10
N ILE A 293 31.62 -1.59 11.25
CA ILE A 293 31.27 -0.69 10.18
C ILE A 293 32.60 -0.22 9.58
N PHE A 294 32.87 -0.65 8.35
CA PHE A 294 34.06 -0.28 7.59
C PHE A 294 33.72 0.80 6.58
N HIS A 295 34.48 1.87 6.60
CA HIS A 295 34.45 2.87 5.55
C HIS A 295 35.61 2.58 4.58
N ILE A 296 35.32 2.37 3.30
CA ILE A 296 36.34 2.35 2.26
C ILE A 296 36.70 3.82 1.99
N PRO A 297 37.91 4.30 2.33
CA PRO A 297 38.29 5.65 1.96
C PRO A 297 38.42 5.76 0.43
N SER A 298 37.95 6.87 -0.15
CA SER A 298 38.34 7.25 -1.50
C SER A 298 39.87 7.35 -1.55
N ALA A 299 40.50 6.83 -2.61
CA ALA A 299 41.94 6.85 -2.74
C ALA A 299 42.46 8.30 -2.68
N GLY A 300 43.25 8.63 -1.65
CA GLY A 300 43.90 9.94 -1.49
C GLY A 300 43.42 10.77 -0.29
N GLU A 301 42.30 10.41 0.35
CA GLU A 301 41.87 11.06 1.59
C GLU A 301 42.37 10.27 2.81
N GLY A 302 42.98 10.96 3.77
CA GLY A 302 43.36 10.37 5.05
C GLY A 302 42.16 9.76 5.78
N SER A 303 42.42 8.94 6.82
CA SER A 303 41.39 8.24 7.61
C SER A 303 40.51 9.16 8.47
N ASP A 304 40.24 10.38 8.03
CA ASP A 304 39.55 11.40 8.79
C ASP A 304 38.04 11.09 8.86
N ARG A 305 37.40 11.62 9.92
CA ARG A 305 35.96 11.52 10.14
C ARG A 305 35.27 12.53 9.23
N VAL A 306 34.46 12.05 8.29
CA VAL A 306 33.65 12.90 7.41
C VAL A 306 32.28 13.07 8.07
N PRO A 307 31.79 14.31 8.30
CA PRO A 307 30.45 14.55 8.81
C PRO A 307 29.39 13.79 8.00
N GLY A 308 28.48 13.09 8.68
CA GLY A 308 27.47 12.24 8.06
C GLY A 308 27.90 10.80 7.74
N ARG A 309 29.20 10.47 7.81
CA ARG A 309 29.71 9.10 7.56
C ARG A 309 29.64 8.20 8.79
N ASP A 310 29.99 8.73 9.96
CA ASP A 310 30.01 7.97 11.19
C ASP A 310 28.60 7.82 11.80
N ILE A 311 28.35 6.69 12.44
CA ILE A 311 27.10 6.37 13.11
C ILE A 311 27.21 6.75 14.60
N ASP A 312 26.27 7.56 15.07
CA ASP A 312 26.18 8.01 16.47
C ASP A 312 25.04 7.33 17.25
N MET A 313 24.16 6.60 16.57
CA MET A 313 23.01 5.90 17.13
C MET A 313 22.68 4.65 16.31
N LEU A 314 22.25 3.59 16.99
CA LEU A 314 21.63 2.41 16.40
C LEU A 314 20.30 2.14 17.11
N ALA A 315 19.23 1.96 16.34
CA ALA A 315 17.91 1.60 16.84
C ALA A 315 17.44 0.27 16.23
N ALA A 316 16.92 -0.62 17.04
CA ALA A 316 16.38 -1.91 16.62
C ALA A 316 15.29 -2.38 17.59
N GLN A 317 14.47 -3.37 17.19
CA GLN A 317 13.46 -3.91 18.10
C GLN A 317 14.09 -4.38 19.42
N ALA A 318 13.53 -3.92 20.54
CA ALA A 318 14.03 -4.25 21.87
C ALA A 318 13.92 -5.75 22.18
N SER A 319 12.99 -6.46 21.53
CA SER A 319 12.82 -7.92 21.60
C SER A 319 14.13 -8.68 21.31
N LEU A 320 14.97 -8.16 20.40
CA LEU A 320 16.28 -8.73 20.05
C LEU A 320 17.28 -8.74 21.22
N TYR A 321 17.07 -7.89 22.23
CA TYR A 321 17.96 -7.69 23.38
C TYR A 321 17.47 -8.38 24.65
N THR A 322 16.26 -8.94 24.63
CA THR A 322 15.64 -9.57 25.82
C THR A 322 16.20 -10.96 26.11
N ALA A 323 16.84 -11.62 25.12
CA ALA A 323 17.17 -13.04 25.15
C ALA A 323 15.97 -13.96 25.49
N MET A 324 14.73 -13.52 25.23
CA MET A 324 13.48 -14.16 25.67
C MET A 324 13.35 -14.29 27.20
N LYS A 325 14.10 -13.48 27.97
CA LYS A 325 14.08 -13.46 29.44
C LYS A 325 13.30 -12.29 30.03
N THR A 326 13.09 -11.24 29.24
CA THR A 326 12.41 -10.01 29.66
C THR A 326 11.24 -9.74 28.71
N GLU A 327 10.06 -9.52 29.28
CA GLU A 327 8.90 -9.01 28.53
C GLU A 327 8.83 -7.49 28.68
N ILE A 328 8.64 -6.77 27.58
CA ILE A 328 8.55 -5.30 27.57
C ILE A 328 7.13 -4.92 27.16
N THR A 329 6.38 -4.32 28.08
CA THR A 329 4.96 -4.00 27.89
C THR A 329 4.70 -2.49 27.96
N PRO A 330 3.68 -1.98 27.23
CA PRO A 330 3.26 -0.58 27.30
C PRO A 330 3.06 -0.08 28.74
N GLY A 331 3.54 1.13 29.03
CA GLY A 331 3.42 1.77 30.35
C GLY A 331 4.62 1.57 31.29
N MET A 332 5.57 0.69 30.95
CA MET A 332 6.83 0.59 31.67
C MET A 332 7.64 1.89 31.56
N LYS A 333 8.24 2.34 32.67
CA LYS A 333 9.18 3.48 32.70
C LYS A 333 10.64 3.05 32.55
N THR A 334 10.92 1.79 32.84
CA THR A 334 12.23 1.16 32.73
C THR A 334 12.04 -0.31 32.35
N ALA A 335 13.00 -0.89 31.65
CA ALA A 335 13.05 -2.34 31.42
C ALA A 335 14.46 -2.87 31.68
N ASP A 336 14.56 -4.05 32.29
CA ASP A 336 15.84 -4.69 32.55
C ASP A 336 16.24 -5.58 31.38
N LEU A 337 17.33 -5.23 30.71
CA LEU A 337 17.89 -6.02 29.62
C LEU A 337 19.08 -6.85 30.12
N PRO A 338 19.17 -8.15 29.80
CA PRO A 338 20.33 -8.98 30.15
C PRO A 338 21.61 -8.57 29.41
N VAL A 339 21.46 -7.85 28.31
CA VAL A 339 22.53 -7.34 27.46
C VAL A 339 22.16 -5.94 26.99
N ARG A 340 23.11 -5.01 27.09
CA ARG A 340 23.00 -3.63 26.57
C ARG A 340 24.08 -3.40 25.53
N GLY A 341 23.95 -2.36 24.71
CA GLY A 341 24.88 -2.06 23.63
C GLY A 341 25.43 -0.64 23.68
N TYR A 342 26.55 -0.45 22.99
CA TYR A 342 27.12 0.87 22.70
C TYR A 342 27.90 0.84 21.38
N ILE A 343 28.05 2.00 20.75
CA ILE A 343 28.86 2.17 19.56
C ILE A 343 30.21 2.77 19.96
N SER A 344 31.30 2.23 19.42
CA SER A 344 32.64 2.79 19.65
C SER A 344 33.47 2.88 18.38
N GLY A 345 34.29 3.92 18.28
CA GLY A 345 35.33 4.06 17.25
C GLY A 345 36.68 3.51 17.70
N ASP A 346 37.48 3.02 16.75
CA ASP A 346 38.88 2.65 16.98
C ASP A 346 39.87 3.83 16.79
N GLY A 347 39.36 4.99 16.38
CA GLY A 347 40.13 6.19 16.08
C GLY A 347 40.82 6.20 14.72
N ASN A 348 40.65 5.15 13.90
CA ASN A 348 41.15 5.04 12.52
C ASN A 348 40.01 4.99 11.48
N GLY A 349 38.80 5.41 11.88
CA GLY A 349 37.62 5.45 11.02
C GLY A 349 36.81 4.16 10.96
N ARG A 350 37.15 3.13 11.75
CA ARG A 350 36.32 1.92 11.92
C ARG A 350 35.46 2.07 13.17
N GLN A 351 34.16 1.87 13.02
CA GLN A 351 33.23 1.82 14.15
C GLN A 351 32.81 0.38 14.42
N SER A 352 32.47 0.10 15.67
CA SER A 352 32.01 -1.21 16.13
C SER A 352 30.76 -1.07 16.97
N VAL A 353 29.82 -1.98 16.76
CA VAL A 353 28.67 -2.16 17.64
C VAL A 353 29.04 -3.24 18.63
N ASN A 354 29.04 -2.87 19.91
CA ASN A 354 29.42 -3.75 21.00
C ASN A 354 28.23 -4.03 21.89
N LEU A 355 28.13 -5.28 22.34
CA LEU A 355 27.20 -5.73 23.34
C LEU A 355 27.94 -6.01 24.63
N VAL A 356 27.35 -5.67 25.76
CA VAL A 356 27.88 -5.94 27.10
C VAL A 356 26.83 -6.64 27.93
N ARG A 357 27.28 -7.65 28.65
CA ARG A 357 26.45 -8.31 29.65
C ARG A 357 26.16 -7.37 30.82
N THR A 358 24.91 -7.36 31.28
CA THR A 358 24.46 -6.59 32.43
C THR A 358 24.41 -7.43 33.70
N GLY A 359 24.30 -6.78 34.86
CA GLY A 359 24.27 -7.44 36.17
C GLY A 359 25.64 -7.90 36.68
N THR A 360 26.71 -7.69 35.90
CA THR A 360 28.10 -7.94 36.29
C THR A 360 28.97 -6.69 36.08
N GLY A 361 30.10 -6.59 36.78
CA GLY A 361 31.06 -5.48 36.62
C GLY A 361 30.48 -4.07 36.85
N GLY A 362 29.39 -3.95 37.62
CA GLY A 362 28.73 -2.67 37.87
C GLY A 362 27.91 -2.12 36.68
N ILE A 363 27.66 -2.92 35.66
CA ILE A 363 26.78 -2.55 34.53
C ILE A 363 25.34 -2.85 34.90
N SER A 364 24.52 -1.79 35.04
CA SER A 364 23.10 -1.92 35.37
C SER A 364 22.32 -2.62 34.24
N PRO A 365 21.39 -3.54 34.55
CA PRO A 365 20.47 -4.08 33.55
C PRO A 365 19.39 -3.07 33.14
N THR A 366 19.13 -2.06 33.98
CA THR A 366 18.01 -1.14 33.81
C THR A 366 18.24 -0.14 32.70
N VAL A 367 17.31 -0.12 31.75
CA VAL A 367 17.23 0.79 30.61
C VAL A 367 16.00 1.68 30.76
N PRO A 368 16.11 3.02 30.62
CA PRO A 368 14.95 3.91 30.70
C PRO A 368 14.05 3.77 29.47
N VAL A 369 12.74 3.86 29.68
CA VAL A 369 11.75 4.02 28.61
C VAL A 369 11.42 5.51 28.48
N LEU A 370 11.71 6.09 27.33
CA LEU A 370 11.54 7.51 27.05
C LEU A 370 10.39 7.75 26.08
N ASN A 371 9.65 8.83 26.32
CA ASN A 371 8.59 9.30 25.44
C ASN A 371 9.10 10.47 24.60
N ALA A 372 8.63 10.54 23.35
CA ALA A 372 8.92 11.65 22.47
C ALA A 372 7.93 12.81 22.70
N VAL A 373 8.38 14.04 22.48
CA VAL A 373 7.56 15.25 22.58
C VAL A 373 7.47 15.90 21.21
N ARG A 374 6.25 16.07 20.68
CA ARG A 374 6.01 16.76 19.41
C ARG A 374 6.49 18.20 19.46
N ASP A 375 7.36 18.57 18.53
CA ASP A 375 7.63 19.95 18.18
C ASP A 375 6.56 20.42 17.19
N LYS A 376 5.81 21.46 17.56
CA LYS A 376 4.72 22.01 16.73
C LYS A 376 5.24 22.76 15.50
N ALA A 377 6.46 23.31 15.56
CA ALA A 377 7.02 24.10 14.46
C ALA A 377 7.47 23.22 13.30
N THR A 378 8.09 22.08 13.61
CA THR A 378 8.58 21.12 12.61
C THR A 378 7.61 19.98 12.35
N GLY A 379 6.74 19.64 13.31
CA GLY A 379 5.93 18.43 13.25
C GLY A 379 6.73 17.14 13.51
N LEU A 380 8.02 17.24 13.88
CA LEU A 380 8.85 16.11 14.33
C LEU A 380 8.60 15.83 15.81
N ASP A 381 8.83 14.61 16.27
CA ASP A 381 8.91 14.32 17.70
C ASP A 381 10.36 14.43 18.18
N ARG A 382 10.55 14.80 19.45
CA ARG A 382 11.86 15.00 20.07
C ARG A 382 12.00 14.14 21.32
N ILE A 383 13.02 13.28 21.35
CA ILE A 383 13.41 12.53 22.54
C ILE A 383 14.63 13.20 23.15
N THR A 384 14.55 13.53 24.43
CA THR A 384 15.68 14.06 25.20
C THR A 384 16.29 12.93 26.00
N VAL A 385 17.48 12.49 25.60
CA VAL A 385 18.24 11.47 26.31
C VAL A 385 19.01 12.16 27.44
N PRO A 386 18.82 11.74 28.70
CA PRO A 386 19.46 12.41 29.84
C PRO A 386 20.98 12.28 29.77
N ALA A 387 21.66 13.25 30.38
CA ALA A 387 23.09 13.13 30.64
C ALA A 387 23.33 11.92 31.56
N VAL A 388 24.35 11.14 31.24
CA VAL A 388 24.91 10.10 32.13
C VAL A 388 26.35 10.49 32.43
N GLY A 389 26.99 9.86 33.42
CA GLY A 389 28.34 10.27 33.81
C GLY A 389 29.27 10.39 32.59
N GLY A 390 29.82 11.59 32.36
CA GLY A 390 30.77 11.88 31.29
C GLY A 390 30.17 11.94 29.88
N ALA A 391 28.85 11.80 29.72
CA ALA A 391 28.12 11.94 28.47
C ALA A 391 27.08 13.08 28.58
N PRO A 392 27.10 14.09 27.70
CA PRO A 392 26.11 15.17 27.75
C PRO A 392 24.71 14.68 27.40
N ALA A 393 23.68 15.43 27.80
CA ALA A 393 22.32 15.17 27.32
C ALA A 393 22.27 15.29 25.80
N ARG A 394 21.51 14.41 25.14
CA ARG A 394 21.41 14.36 23.68
C ARG A 394 19.97 14.51 23.22
N THR A 395 19.79 15.08 22.04
CA THR A 395 18.48 15.19 21.39
C THR A 395 18.42 14.24 20.21
N ILE A 396 17.35 13.46 20.14
CA ILE A 396 17.03 12.60 18.99
C ILE A 396 15.72 13.10 18.39
N LEU A 397 15.74 13.34 17.08
CA LEU A 397 14.56 13.67 16.29
C LEU A 397 13.91 12.38 15.81
N VAL A 398 12.59 12.31 15.87
CA VAL A 398 11.82 11.20 15.30
C VAL A 398 10.89 11.79 14.26
N ASN A 399 11.05 11.36 13.02
CA ASN A 399 10.11 11.68 11.96
C ASN A 399 8.88 10.77 12.11
N PRO A 400 7.69 11.30 12.47
CA PRO A 400 6.51 10.48 12.70
C PRO A 400 5.87 9.98 11.40
N VAL A 401 6.34 10.43 10.24
CA VAL A 401 5.91 9.92 8.93
C VAL A 401 6.35 8.46 8.80
N PRO A 402 5.41 7.53 8.55
CA PRO A 402 5.73 6.11 8.38
C PRO A 402 6.64 5.88 7.16
N VAL A 403 7.62 4.98 7.29
CA VAL A 403 8.48 4.52 6.19
C VAL A 403 8.46 2.98 6.13
N GLY A 404 8.54 2.39 4.93
CA GLY A 404 8.51 0.93 4.72
C GLY A 404 7.41 0.47 3.75
N PRO A 405 7.10 -0.84 3.66
CA PRO A 405 6.16 -1.40 2.68
C PRO A 405 4.72 -0.86 2.78
N ASN A 406 4.36 -0.27 3.92
CA ASN A 406 3.07 0.39 4.14
C ASN A 406 3.12 1.92 3.92
N ALA A 407 4.26 2.48 3.50
CA ALA A 407 4.34 3.87 3.09
C ALA A 407 3.72 4.03 1.69
N THR A 408 2.85 5.02 1.53
CA THR A 408 2.30 5.38 0.21
C THR A 408 3.43 5.89 -0.68
N TRP A 409 3.69 5.21 -1.79
CA TRP A 409 4.69 5.63 -2.77
C TRP A 409 4.30 6.99 -3.36
N HIS A 410 5.19 7.97 -3.25
CA HIS A 410 4.94 9.34 -3.68
C HIS A 410 4.88 9.44 -5.21
N THR A 411 3.70 9.33 -5.80
CA THR A 411 3.45 9.51 -7.24
C THR A 411 3.23 10.97 -7.64
N GLY A 412 3.88 11.93 -6.97
CA GLY A 412 3.87 13.36 -7.33
C GLY A 412 2.59 14.14 -6.99
N ASN A 413 1.57 13.51 -6.38
CA ASN A 413 0.28 14.14 -6.02
C ASN A 413 0.00 14.20 -4.51
N ASP A 414 0.97 13.84 -3.66
CA ASP A 414 0.80 13.82 -2.20
C ASP A 414 1.14 15.17 -1.55
N ALA A 415 0.50 15.46 -0.42
CA ALA A 415 0.85 16.59 0.42
C ALA A 415 2.34 16.51 0.85
N PRO A 416 3.05 17.64 0.94
CA PRO A 416 4.48 17.64 1.24
C PRO A 416 4.72 17.09 2.65
N VAL A 417 5.66 16.14 2.80
CA VAL A 417 6.04 15.54 4.09
C VAL A 417 7.56 15.64 4.32
N PRO A 418 8.04 15.70 5.57
CA PRO A 418 9.46 15.67 5.87
C PRO A 418 10.11 14.35 5.47
N MET A 419 11.31 14.42 4.89
CA MET A 419 12.08 13.25 4.52
C MET A 419 13.20 13.04 5.53
N THR A 420 13.20 11.88 6.18
CA THR A 420 14.40 11.44 6.90
C THR A 420 15.48 11.21 5.84
N PRO A 421 16.69 11.79 5.98
CA PRO A 421 17.80 11.48 5.10
C PRO A 421 17.95 9.94 4.97
N VAL A 422 18.42 9.47 3.82
CA VAL A 422 18.74 8.06 3.59
C VAL A 422 20.25 7.93 3.53
N HIS A 423 20.80 6.99 4.29
CA HIS A 423 22.25 6.79 4.30
C HIS A 423 22.68 6.24 2.93
N THR A 424 23.46 7.02 2.19
CA THR A 424 24.11 6.57 0.95
C THR A 424 25.60 6.35 1.21
N GLY A 425 26.06 5.09 1.20
CA GLY A 425 27.48 4.81 0.96
C GLY A 425 28.31 4.17 2.08
N THR A 426 27.75 3.35 2.98
CA THR A 426 28.57 2.53 3.90
C THR A 426 28.21 1.06 3.83
N GLU A 427 29.22 0.21 3.59
CA GLU A 427 29.09 -1.24 3.70
C GLU A 427 29.12 -1.64 5.17
N VAL A 428 28.02 -2.20 5.66
CA VAL A 428 27.98 -2.88 6.96
C VAL A 428 28.46 -4.31 6.73
N LYS A 429 29.58 -4.68 7.36
CA LYS A 429 30.08 -6.07 7.35
C LYS A 429 29.81 -6.73 8.69
N GLN A 430 29.11 -7.86 8.62
CA GLN A 430 29.00 -8.75 9.76
C GLN A 430 30.39 -9.23 10.18
N ALA A 431 30.62 -9.33 11.49
CA ALA A 431 31.79 -10.03 11.99
C ALA A 431 31.70 -11.51 11.58
N ASP A 432 32.80 -12.05 11.02
CA ASP A 432 32.90 -13.45 10.60
C ASP A 432 32.63 -14.44 11.74
N SER A 433 32.85 -14.01 12.99
CA SER A 433 32.46 -14.72 14.21
C SER A 433 32.23 -13.74 15.37
N ILE A 434 31.31 -14.09 16.27
CA ILE A 434 31.08 -13.32 17.51
C ILE A 434 32.16 -13.72 18.51
N VAL A 435 33.14 -12.85 18.72
CA VAL A 435 34.21 -13.06 19.69
C VAL A 435 33.83 -12.35 20.99
N THR A 436 33.61 -13.13 22.05
CA THR A 436 33.43 -12.59 23.40
C THR A 436 34.79 -12.26 24.00
N THR A 437 34.96 -11.02 24.45
CA THR A 437 36.18 -10.54 25.11
C THR A 437 35.85 -10.14 26.54
N THR A 438 36.72 -10.52 27.48
CA THR A 438 36.63 -10.03 28.86
C THR A 438 37.33 -8.69 28.94
N LEU A 439 36.59 -7.64 29.27
CA LEU A 439 37.08 -6.28 29.43
C LEU A 439 36.98 -5.86 30.90
N PRO A 440 37.93 -5.05 31.40
CA PRO A 440 37.75 -4.37 32.67
C PRO A 440 36.54 -3.44 32.65
N ALA A 441 35.80 -3.34 33.76
CA ALA A 441 34.55 -2.59 33.83
C ALA A 441 34.66 -1.09 33.54
N GLY A 442 35.83 -0.48 33.74
CA GLY A 442 36.06 0.93 33.39
C GLY A 442 36.48 1.14 31.93
N ASP A 443 36.74 0.08 31.17
CA ASP A 443 36.91 0.15 29.71
C ASP A 443 35.54 0.23 28.99
N ILE A 444 34.44 -0.09 29.68
CA ILE A 444 33.08 0.07 29.17
C ILE A 444 32.65 1.54 29.33
N PRO A 445 32.23 2.21 28.24
CA PRO A 445 31.76 3.58 28.34
C PRO A 445 30.45 3.66 29.13
N PRO A 446 30.06 4.85 29.60
CA PRO A 446 28.73 5.07 30.12
C PRO A 446 27.71 4.70 29.04
N LEU A 447 26.77 3.81 29.38
CA LEU A 447 25.73 3.37 28.46
C LEU A 447 24.64 4.44 28.43
N GLN A 448 24.58 5.15 27.31
CA GLN A 448 23.59 6.18 27.03
C GLN A 448 22.60 5.61 26.00
N ASP A 449 21.69 4.80 26.50
CA ASP A 449 20.74 3.99 25.75
C ASP A 449 19.35 4.08 26.39
N PHE A 450 18.32 3.81 25.60
CA PHE A 450 16.94 3.89 26.04
C PHE A 450 16.04 3.01 25.19
N ILE A 451 14.80 2.83 25.65
CA ILE A 451 13.72 2.24 24.87
C ILE A 451 12.69 3.33 24.57
N TYR A 452 12.12 3.34 23.38
CA TYR A 452 10.92 4.12 23.09
C TYR A 452 9.91 3.28 22.31
N TRP A 453 8.66 3.71 22.28
CA TRP A 453 7.59 3.02 21.56
C TRP A 453 7.35 3.67 20.20
N GLN A 454 7.17 2.85 19.16
CA GLN A 454 6.66 3.28 17.86
C GLN A 454 5.46 2.40 17.45
N PRO A 455 4.61 2.85 16.50
CA PRO A 455 3.61 1.99 15.88
C PRO A 455 4.24 0.74 15.28
N ASP A 456 3.61 -0.42 15.45
CA ASP A 456 4.07 -1.65 14.80
C ASP A 456 3.75 -1.69 13.30
N ALA A 457 4.13 -2.77 12.62
CA ALA A 457 3.90 -2.95 11.19
C ALA A 457 2.41 -2.96 10.79
N THR A 458 1.51 -3.32 11.71
CA THR A 458 0.05 -3.27 11.47
C THR A 458 -0.50 -1.85 11.54
N GLY A 459 0.23 -0.95 12.19
CA GLY A 459 -0.19 0.42 12.48
C GLY A 459 -1.23 0.52 13.58
N THR A 460 -1.73 -0.60 14.11
CA THR A 460 -2.75 -0.66 15.18
C THR A 460 -2.16 -0.97 16.56
N GLY A 461 -1.03 -1.66 16.60
CA GLY A 461 -0.28 -1.96 17.82
C GLY A 461 0.97 -1.10 17.96
N VAL A 462 1.80 -1.46 18.94
CA VAL A 462 3.06 -0.77 19.24
C VAL A 462 4.18 -1.77 19.42
N GLU A 463 5.39 -1.38 19.05
CA GLU A 463 6.60 -2.15 19.29
C GLU A 463 7.64 -1.33 20.07
N PRO A 464 8.38 -1.94 21.01
CA PRO A 464 9.45 -1.27 21.73
C PRO A 464 10.73 -1.30 20.90
N ILE A 465 11.37 -0.14 20.76
CA ILE A 465 12.64 0.03 20.04
C ILE A 465 13.73 0.36 21.05
N TYR A 466 14.76 -0.47 21.09
CA TYR A 466 15.97 -0.22 21.87
C TYR A 466 16.94 0.62 21.03
N VAL A 467 17.41 1.71 21.62
CA VAL A 467 18.29 2.68 20.99
C VAL A 467 19.56 2.78 21.81
N MET A 468 20.71 2.57 21.16
CA MET A 468 22.04 2.76 21.76
C MET A 468 22.78 3.90 21.06
N LEU A 469 23.61 4.61 21.81
CA LEU A 469 24.38 5.75 21.32
C LEU A 469 25.89 5.49 21.30
N SER A 470 26.61 6.34 20.56
CA SER A 470 28.07 6.38 20.53
C SER A 470 28.68 6.73 21.89
N SER A 471 29.84 6.15 22.17
CA SER A 471 30.63 6.43 23.37
C SER A 471 30.94 7.93 23.50
N PRO A 472 30.99 8.51 24.71
CA PRO A 472 31.44 9.89 24.90
C PRO A 472 32.88 10.12 24.47
N ARG A 473 33.70 9.06 24.41
CA ARG A 473 35.05 9.11 23.82
C ARG A 473 34.99 9.39 22.32
N ASP A 474 33.87 9.14 21.67
CA ASP A 474 33.68 9.40 20.24
C ASP A 474 32.96 10.73 19.97
N LEU A 475 32.63 11.51 21.01
CA LEU A 475 32.07 12.85 20.85
C LEU A 475 33.16 13.91 20.78
N PRO A 476 32.94 15.02 20.03
CA PRO A 476 33.85 16.15 20.03
C PRO A 476 34.04 16.75 21.43
N GLY A 477 35.23 17.30 21.68
CA GLY A 477 35.47 18.05 22.91
C GLY A 477 36.79 18.80 22.91
N LYS A 478 36.89 19.72 23.88
CA LYS A 478 38.00 20.65 24.02
C LYS A 478 38.97 20.17 25.09
N ALA A 479 40.26 20.13 24.77
CA ALA A 479 41.27 19.73 25.74
C ALA A 479 41.45 20.78 26.83
N SER A 480 41.57 20.30 28.07
CA SER A 480 41.74 21.11 29.29
C SER A 480 42.76 20.45 30.22
N GLY A 481 43.02 21.09 31.37
CA GLY A 481 43.98 20.61 32.37
C GLY A 481 45.42 21.13 32.17
N LYS A 482 46.27 20.87 33.17
CA LYS A 482 47.64 21.43 33.27
C LYS A 482 48.74 20.42 32.96
N GLY A 483 48.48 19.13 33.16
CA GLY A 483 49.50 18.10 33.18
C GLY A 483 50.45 18.28 34.38
N GLU A 484 51.47 17.44 34.43
CA GLU A 484 52.46 17.45 35.51
C GLU A 484 53.89 17.51 34.97
N LYS A 485 54.81 18.07 35.76
CA LYS A 485 56.23 18.09 35.39
C LYS A 485 56.79 16.67 35.50
N VAL A 486 57.41 16.19 34.42
CA VAL A 486 58.02 14.85 34.37
C VAL A 486 59.52 14.96 34.06
N GLY A 487 60.28 13.96 34.50
CA GLY A 487 61.73 13.87 34.27
C GLY A 487 62.11 12.71 33.36
N GLU A 488 63.38 12.28 33.46
CA GLU A 488 63.85 11.06 32.83
C GLU A 488 63.13 9.83 33.39
N GLY A 489 62.85 8.85 32.53
CA GLY A 489 62.13 7.64 32.92
C GLY A 489 60.63 7.87 33.11
N TRP A 490 60.05 8.86 32.43
CA TRP A 490 58.63 9.24 32.55
C TRP A 490 57.68 8.03 32.48
N LEU A 491 57.87 7.11 31.52
CA LEU A 491 57.00 5.93 31.38
C LEU A 491 57.42 4.73 32.24
N ASN A 492 58.46 4.83 33.07
CA ASN A 492 58.84 3.74 33.97
C ASN A 492 57.78 3.52 35.07
N ILE A 493 57.06 4.58 35.44
CA ILE A 493 55.96 4.52 36.41
C ILE A 493 54.61 4.14 35.78
N ALA A 494 54.52 4.00 34.45
CA ALA A 494 53.27 3.64 33.77
C ALA A 494 52.78 2.22 34.11
N GLY A 495 53.68 1.34 34.58
CA GLY A 495 53.35 0.02 35.12
C GLY A 495 53.11 0.00 36.63
N GLN A 496 53.09 1.16 37.29
CA GLN A 496 53.01 1.29 38.75
C GLN A 496 51.84 2.20 39.16
N GLU A 497 51.43 2.10 40.43
CA GLU A 497 50.42 2.98 41.06
C GLU A 497 49.21 3.31 40.15
N LEU A 498 48.99 4.59 39.82
CA LEU A 498 47.95 5.10 38.91
C LEU A 498 48.46 5.36 37.48
N GLY A 499 49.71 5.00 37.17
CA GLY A 499 50.36 5.29 35.90
C GLY A 499 51.01 6.67 35.81
N ALA A 500 51.62 6.97 34.66
CA ALA A 500 52.37 8.20 34.44
C ALA A 500 51.44 9.37 34.07
N PRO A 501 51.64 10.58 34.61
CA PRO A 501 50.83 11.74 34.25
C PRO A 501 51.12 12.22 32.83
N ILE A 502 50.19 12.98 32.23
CA ILE A 502 50.49 13.69 30.98
C ILE A 502 51.49 14.82 31.27
N PRO A 503 52.61 14.92 30.54
CA PRO A 503 53.62 15.96 30.76
C PRO A 503 53.03 17.36 30.56
N SER A 504 53.36 18.31 31.44
CA SER A 504 52.83 19.67 31.38
C SER A 504 53.13 20.38 30.07
N GLN A 505 54.32 20.18 29.50
CA GLN A 505 54.70 20.74 28.21
C GLN A 505 53.90 20.16 27.02
N ILE A 506 53.32 18.96 27.19
CA ILE A 506 52.41 18.37 26.21
C ILE A 506 51.00 18.91 26.43
N ALA A 507 50.56 18.99 27.69
CA ALA A 507 49.29 19.61 28.06
C ALA A 507 49.16 21.05 27.53
N ASP A 508 50.21 21.87 27.68
CA ASP A 508 50.25 23.25 27.19
C ASP A 508 50.02 23.36 25.68
N LYS A 509 50.55 22.42 24.88
CA LYS A 509 50.37 22.38 23.41
C LYS A 509 48.98 21.89 22.98
N LEU A 510 48.27 21.21 23.86
CA LEU A 510 46.96 20.64 23.59
C LEU A 510 45.82 21.50 24.14
N ARG A 511 46.06 22.23 25.24
CA ARG A 511 45.04 23.00 25.95
C ARG A 511 44.31 23.96 25.02
N GLY A 512 42.99 23.92 25.08
CA GLY A 512 42.12 24.78 24.29
C GLY A 512 41.89 24.32 22.85
N ARG A 513 42.59 23.28 22.36
CA ARG A 513 42.30 22.68 21.06
C ARG A 513 41.05 21.82 21.12
N GLU A 514 40.27 21.85 20.06
CA GLU A 514 39.12 20.97 19.87
C GLU A 514 39.53 19.71 19.13
N PHE A 515 38.95 18.59 19.55
CA PHE A 515 39.20 17.27 19.01
C PHE A 515 37.86 16.66 18.62
N ALA A 516 37.81 15.99 17.47
CA ALA A 516 36.59 15.34 16.98
C ALA A 516 36.21 14.10 17.81
N ASN A 517 37.19 13.46 18.44
CA ASN A 517 37.04 12.32 19.36
C ASN A 517 38.33 12.09 20.19
N PHE A 518 38.27 11.22 21.19
CA PHE A 518 39.38 10.84 22.05
C PHE A 518 40.51 10.13 21.27
N GLY A 519 40.21 9.48 20.15
CA GLY A 519 41.21 8.89 19.25
C GLY A 519 42.13 9.96 18.64
N THR A 520 41.54 11.04 18.11
CA THR A 520 42.28 12.20 17.59
C THR A 520 43.07 12.92 18.67
N PHE A 521 42.52 13.03 19.88
CA PHE A 521 43.21 13.54 21.06
C PHE A 521 44.40 12.67 21.47
N ARG A 522 44.23 11.34 21.55
CA ARG A 522 45.31 10.36 21.80
C ARG A 522 46.43 10.49 20.76
N LYS A 523 46.05 10.57 19.47
CA LYS A 523 47.01 10.75 18.37
C LYS A 523 47.80 12.04 18.53
N ALA A 524 47.13 13.12 18.90
CA ALA A 524 47.78 14.41 19.16
C ALA A 524 48.73 14.35 20.35
N ILE A 525 48.34 13.73 21.48
CA ILE A 525 49.25 13.49 22.63
C ILE A 525 50.54 12.82 22.16
N TRP A 526 50.43 11.68 21.47
CA TRP A 526 51.62 10.93 21.05
C TRP A 526 52.45 11.66 19.98
N THR A 527 51.79 12.43 19.11
CA THR A 527 52.47 13.26 18.11
C THR A 527 53.28 14.36 18.79
N GLU A 528 52.71 15.06 19.78
CA GLU A 528 53.41 16.12 20.51
C GLU A 528 54.54 15.55 21.39
N VAL A 529 54.37 14.36 21.96
CA VAL A 529 55.46 13.62 22.63
C VAL A 529 56.59 13.31 21.64
N GLY A 530 56.27 12.90 20.41
CA GLY A 530 57.26 12.64 19.37
C GLY A 530 58.00 13.88 18.86
N LYS A 531 57.43 15.08 19.01
CA LYS A 531 58.08 16.34 18.64
C LYS A 531 58.95 16.93 19.75
N ASP A 532 58.78 16.47 20.98
CA ASP A 532 59.48 16.98 22.14
C ASP A 532 60.86 16.30 22.30
N PRO A 533 61.98 17.04 22.20
CA PRO A 533 63.32 16.44 22.25
C PRO A 533 63.65 15.71 23.56
N GLU A 534 63.11 16.20 24.69
CA GLU A 534 63.39 15.67 26.02
C GLU A 534 62.58 14.40 26.32
N LEU A 535 61.39 14.29 25.74
CA LEU A 535 60.57 13.09 25.85
C LEU A 535 60.94 12.03 24.80
N ILE A 536 61.14 12.40 23.53
CA ILE A 536 61.40 11.42 22.46
C ILE A 536 62.70 10.62 22.65
N LYS A 537 63.74 11.24 23.26
CA LYS A 537 65.01 10.57 23.54
C LYS A 537 64.89 9.39 24.51
N GLN A 538 63.82 9.35 25.30
CA GLN A 538 63.53 8.26 26.24
C GLN A 538 63.00 6.98 25.55
N PHE A 539 62.70 7.04 24.25
CA PHE A 539 62.14 5.94 23.49
C PHE A 539 63.15 5.29 22.55
N LYS A 540 63.06 3.96 22.38
CA LYS A 540 63.81 3.24 21.33
C LYS A 540 63.36 3.69 19.93
N ARG A 541 64.26 3.60 18.94
CA ARG A 541 64.03 4.04 17.54
C ARG A 541 62.70 3.59 16.92
N ASN A 542 62.24 2.38 17.23
CA ASN A 542 60.94 1.89 16.76
C ASN A 542 59.76 2.66 17.36
N ASN A 543 59.80 2.96 18.66
CA ASN A 543 58.77 3.77 19.32
C ASN A 543 58.83 5.24 18.88
N GLN A 544 60.02 5.79 18.65
CA GLN A 544 60.16 7.14 18.07
C GLN A 544 59.41 7.26 16.73
N ARG A 545 59.56 6.26 15.83
CA ARG A 545 58.81 6.22 14.57
C ARG A 545 57.30 6.11 14.76
N ASN A 546 56.84 5.40 15.79
CA ASN A 546 55.41 5.32 16.11
C ASN A 546 54.87 6.67 16.60
N LEU A 547 55.58 7.31 17.53
CA LEU A 547 55.21 8.60 18.10
C LEU A 547 55.08 9.69 17.03
N LEU A 548 56.04 9.75 16.10
CA LEU A 548 56.01 10.70 14.97
C LEU A 548 54.81 10.48 14.02
N LYS A 549 54.23 9.27 14.01
CA LYS A 549 52.99 8.94 13.28
C LYS A 549 51.73 9.10 14.14
N GLY A 550 51.86 9.52 15.40
CA GLY A 550 50.78 9.62 16.39
C GLY A 550 50.31 8.28 16.94
N ASN A 551 51.08 7.21 16.75
CA ASN A 551 50.78 5.89 17.28
C ASN A 551 51.31 5.74 18.71
N SER A 552 50.53 5.06 19.57
CA SER A 552 50.95 4.75 20.94
C SER A 552 52.20 3.86 20.95
N PRO A 553 53.21 4.14 21.78
CA PRO A 553 54.42 3.33 21.85
C PRO A 553 54.15 1.95 22.47
N PHE A 554 55.05 1.00 22.22
CA PHE A 554 55.04 -0.32 22.85
C PHE A 554 55.72 -0.27 24.23
N PRO A 555 55.12 -0.84 25.29
CA PRO A 555 55.81 -1.13 26.55
C PRO A 555 56.69 -2.37 26.39
N ILE A 556 57.47 -2.69 27.42
CA ILE A 556 58.25 -3.94 27.46
C ILE A 556 57.32 -5.17 27.36
N PRO A 557 57.76 -6.29 26.76
CA PRO A 557 56.89 -7.46 26.55
C PRO A 557 56.20 -8.00 27.81
N SER A 558 56.85 -7.93 28.98
CA SER A 558 56.29 -8.38 30.26
C SER A 558 55.11 -7.54 30.77
N GLU A 559 54.91 -6.35 30.20
CA GLU A 559 53.83 -5.41 30.52
C GLU A 559 52.68 -5.46 29.51
N GLN A 560 52.77 -6.33 28.51
CA GLN A 560 51.73 -6.57 27.50
C GLN A 560 50.80 -7.70 27.95
N VAL A 561 49.53 -7.66 27.53
CA VAL A 561 48.53 -8.70 27.86
C VAL A 561 47.69 -9.04 26.65
N GLY A 562 47.87 -10.25 26.10
CA GLY A 562 47.15 -10.70 24.90
C GLY A 562 47.37 -9.75 23.72
N GLY A 563 46.28 -9.28 23.10
CA GLY A 563 46.33 -8.29 22.02
C GLY A 563 46.61 -6.85 22.48
N ARG A 564 46.57 -6.56 23.78
CA ARG A 564 46.86 -5.23 24.33
C ARG A 564 48.36 -5.09 24.52
N ILE A 565 49.01 -4.50 23.51
CA ILE A 565 50.48 -4.45 23.39
C ILE A 565 51.05 -3.03 23.32
N ARG A 566 50.24 -2.00 23.55
CA ARG A 566 50.67 -0.58 23.50
C ARG A 566 50.34 0.12 24.81
N PHE A 567 51.05 1.19 25.12
CA PHE A 567 50.65 2.06 26.23
C PHE A 567 49.24 2.62 25.99
N GLU A 568 48.45 2.68 27.06
CA GLU A 568 47.05 3.05 27.04
C GLU A 568 46.84 4.36 27.81
N LEU A 569 45.80 5.11 27.43
CA LEU A 569 45.39 6.32 28.15
C LEU A 569 44.18 5.97 29.03
N HIS A 570 44.40 5.99 30.34
CA HIS A 570 43.41 5.68 31.36
C HIS A 570 42.81 6.97 31.93
N HIS A 571 41.49 6.97 32.17
CA HIS A 571 40.79 8.04 32.88
C HIS A 571 40.78 7.72 34.37
N VAL A 572 41.46 8.53 35.19
CA VAL A 572 41.55 8.33 36.66
C VAL A 572 40.15 8.34 37.28
N LYS A 573 39.42 9.43 37.08
CA LYS A 573 37.97 9.45 37.26
C LYS A 573 37.35 8.90 36.00
N GLN A 574 36.83 7.68 36.09
CA GLN A 574 36.22 6.99 34.95
C GLN A 574 35.08 7.83 34.36
N ILE A 575 34.94 7.79 33.03
CA ILE A 575 33.94 8.60 32.30
C ILE A 575 32.54 8.32 32.87
N LYS A 576 32.19 7.04 33.11
CA LYS A 576 30.88 6.64 33.68
C LYS A 576 30.55 7.24 35.04
N TYR A 577 31.54 7.76 35.77
CA TYR A 577 31.35 8.48 37.03
C TYR A 577 31.52 10.00 36.88
N ASN A 578 31.27 10.53 35.68
CA ASN A 578 31.42 11.94 35.36
C ASN A 578 32.88 12.42 35.39
N GLY A 579 33.77 11.58 34.89
CA GLY A 579 35.13 11.96 34.52
C GLY A 579 35.16 12.76 33.23
N ALA A 580 35.93 13.84 33.19
CA ALA A 580 36.10 14.64 31.99
C ALA A 580 36.89 13.87 30.92
N VAL A 581 36.38 13.85 29.69
CA VAL A 581 36.94 13.03 28.58
C VAL A 581 38.28 13.59 28.10
N TYR A 582 38.39 14.92 28.00
CA TYR A 582 39.53 15.64 27.40
C TYR A 582 40.33 16.47 28.41
N ASP A 583 40.11 16.25 29.70
CA ASP A 583 40.93 16.85 30.75
C ASP A 583 42.19 16.01 30.94
N VAL A 584 43.35 16.55 30.57
CA VAL A 584 44.65 15.85 30.65
C VAL A 584 45.01 15.50 32.10
N ASP A 585 44.49 16.23 33.10
CA ASP A 585 44.73 15.95 34.51
C ASP A 585 43.95 14.70 34.97
N ASN A 586 42.87 14.38 34.25
CA ASN A 586 42.13 13.15 34.41
C ASN A 586 42.73 11.97 33.63
N ILE A 587 43.86 12.15 32.92
CA ILE A 587 44.49 11.11 32.10
C ILE A 587 45.81 10.63 32.69
N ARG A 588 46.00 9.30 32.68
CA ARG A 588 47.27 8.64 32.98
C ARG A 588 47.68 7.71 31.85
N VAL A 589 48.98 7.65 31.57
CA VAL A 589 49.57 6.66 30.67
C VAL A 589 49.85 5.39 31.47
N MET A 590 49.34 4.27 30.97
CA MET A 590 49.43 2.99 31.65
C MET A 590 49.95 1.87 30.74
N THR A 591 50.60 0.88 31.32
CA THR A 591 50.81 -0.40 30.64
C THR A 591 49.49 -1.19 30.59
N PRO A 592 49.28 -2.02 29.55
CA PRO A 592 48.13 -2.92 29.47
C PRO A 592 47.93 -3.76 30.73
N LYS A 593 49.01 -4.33 31.25
CA LYS A 593 48.98 -5.14 32.46
C LYS A 593 48.48 -4.34 33.66
N ARG A 594 49.08 -3.18 33.95
CA ARG A 594 48.68 -2.35 35.09
C ARG A 594 47.28 -1.80 34.95
N HIS A 595 46.86 -1.43 33.73
CA HIS A 595 45.51 -0.94 33.48
C HIS A 595 44.45 -1.99 33.79
N ILE A 596 44.70 -3.26 33.46
CA ILE A 596 43.81 -4.38 33.83
C ILE A 596 43.76 -4.58 35.34
N GLU A 597 44.91 -4.47 36.03
CA GLU A 597 44.98 -4.61 37.50
C GLU A 597 44.18 -3.53 38.23
N ILE A 598 44.33 -2.25 37.87
CA ILE A 598 43.60 -1.13 38.51
C ILE A 598 42.09 -1.33 38.44
N HIS A 599 41.57 -1.72 37.28
CA HIS A 599 40.12 -1.93 37.12
C HIS A 599 39.61 -3.16 37.86
N LYS A 600 40.45 -4.20 38.06
CA LYS A 600 40.10 -5.32 38.94
C LYS A 600 40.05 -4.89 40.41
N GLU A 601 40.92 -3.98 40.81
CA GLU A 601 40.95 -3.39 42.15
C GLU A 601 39.81 -2.37 42.39
N GLY A 602 39.07 -1.99 41.34
CA GLY A 602 37.98 -1.00 41.43
C GLY A 602 38.46 0.42 41.67
N LYS A 603 39.71 0.73 41.32
CA LYS A 603 40.35 2.03 41.53
C LYS A 603 40.22 2.97 40.33
#